data_AF-A0A6I7QQQ6-F1
#
_entry.id   AF-A0A6I7QQQ6-F1
#
_cell.length_a   1.000
_cell.length_b   1.000
_cell.length_c   1.000
_cell.angle_alpha   90.00
_cell.angle_beta   90.00
_cell.angle_gamma   90.00
#
_symmetry.space_group_name_H-M   'P 1'
#
loop_
_entity.id
_entity.type
_entity.pdbx_description
1 polymer ?
#
loop_
_entity_poly.entity_id
_entity_poly.type
_entity_poly.pdbx_seq_one_letter_code
_entity_poly.pdbx_strand_id
1 'polypeptide(L)'
;MVLFLDSGVGGLVYLEEFRRRNRGVPCEYIADTAWFPYGERPPAEVRRRVLFLVEHWMQKSRLEESPLPGAVVIACNTASVVALEALRLRFPVPFVGVVPAVKPGAESTSTGHIALLATARTADDPYTDELVQRFARYCRVTRIGLPRLVEATERGFCGTAEDVARVFREDALARMDSSVDTVVLACTHFVRHRDLFRKILGPGVRITDSLEGVVRRVESILREGGTDASGRDRGRFLHTGTLPSEMECLEGRYRVTPFSLPEEMRATVLWGANNIYSLRTSSGEILEHLRIKGKVLPGTEEGEYNPLAPGDEVTLVGSGSDRRILERRPRRNLVRRWNRKRRALQAIAANVDTILVVSSATDPPYRPGFVDRVLVMAELEGIPAAIVLNKADYSVPPEVERHLTILEELGYPLYRTIAGGDGESLPEIPLELRRYTAGTVTVLVGRSGVGKSSLINHLVPEADLTTGATSRKYSRGRHTTTLARQVVASDPKLDGAIYIDTPGVREFDLVGYSCTEMAAGFREFLPLIPHCRMPGCTHLHEPDCAVRNGVASGSVAPERYLSYRILAESLLKEFS
;
A
#
# COMPACT_ATOMS: atom_id res chain seq x y z
N MET A 1 23.94 7.61 24.51
CA MET A 1 22.99 8.67 24.09
C MET A 1 21.56 8.15 24.14
N VAL A 2 20.56 9.02 24.14
CA VAL A 2 19.12 8.68 24.06
C VAL A 2 18.50 9.36 22.84
N LEU A 3 17.71 8.62 22.07
CA LEU A 3 16.95 9.15 20.94
C LEU A 3 15.48 9.31 21.33
N PHE A 4 14.90 10.48 21.10
CA PHE A 4 13.47 10.75 21.25
C PHE A 4 12.85 10.91 19.87
N LEU A 5 11.67 10.32 19.63
CA LEU A 5 10.92 10.46 18.39
C LEU A 5 9.48 10.85 18.69
N ASP A 6 8.99 11.89 18.03
CA ASP A 6 7.60 12.32 18.08
C ASP A 6 7.14 12.77 16.67
N SER A 7 5.83 12.85 16.49
CA SER A 7 5.18 13.44 15.32
C SER A 7 5.41 14.95 15.19
N GLY A 8 5.70 15.65 16.29
CA GLY A 8 5.90 17.10 16.34
C GLY A 8 6.78 17.49 17.52
N VAL A 9 6.41 18.53 18.26
CA VAL A 9 7.19 19.03 19.41
C VAL A 9 6.65 18.64 20.78
N GLY A 10 5.48 17.99 20.85
CA GLY A 10 4.83 17.62 22.11
C GLY A 10 5.71 16.77 23.01
N GLY A 11 6.54 15.90 22.44
CA GLY A 11 7.49 15.04 23.13
C GLY A 11 8.68 15.77 23.74
N LEU A 12 8.93 17.04 23.40
CA LEU A 12 10.07 17.80 23.95
C LEU A 12 10.04 17.89 25.47
N VAL A 13 8.86 17.89 26.09
CA VAL A 13 8.74 17.89 27.56
C VAL A 13 9.44 16.68 28.20
N TYR A 14 9.44 15.52 27.53
CA TYR A 14 10.14 14.31 27.99
C TYR A 14 11.64 14.44 27.85
N LEU A 15 12.10 14.99 26.73
CA LEU A 15 13.52 15.27 26.49
C LEU A 15 14.07 16.27 27.52
N GLU A 16 13.35 17.38 27.73
CA GLU A 16 13.76 18.45 28.63
C GLU A 16 13.86 17.95 30.08
N GLU A 17 12.84 17.22 30.54
CA GLU A 17 12.84 16.65 31.89
C GLU A 17 13.93 15.58 32.07
N PHE A 18 14.15 14.72 31.07
CA PHE A 18 15.23 13.75 31.09
C PHE A 18 16.60 14.43 31.16
N ARG A 19 16.87 15.44 30.32
CA ARG A 19 18.13 16.21 30.31
C ARG A 19 18.37 16.97 31.61
N ARG A 20 17.31 17.48 32.24
CA ARG A 20 17.39 18.16 33.53
C ARG A 20 17.94 17.26 34.63
N ARG A 21 17.54 15.98 34.63
CA ARG A 21 17.96 14.96 35.61
C ARG A 21 19.28 14.28 35.24
N ASN A 22 19.52 14.07 33.95
CA ASN A 22 20.63 13.29 33.42
C ASN A 22 21.61 14.20 32.68
N ARG A 23 22.15 15.19 33.39
CA ARG A 23 23.15 16.11 32.82
C ARG A 23 24.36 15.31 32.34
N GLY A 24 24.74 15.49 31.09
CA GLY A 24 25.88 14.78 30.49
C GLY A 24 25.48 13.75 29.44
N VAL A 25 24.26 13.20 29.49
CA VAL A 25 23.81 12.19 28.53
C VAL A 25 23.46 12.85 27.19
N PRO A 26 24.16 12.52 26.08
CA PRO A 26 23.82 13.07 24.77
C PRO A 26 22.41 12.65 24.37
N CYS A 27 21.64 13.59 23.84
CA CYS A 27 20.26 13.34 23.43
C CYS A 27 19.99 13.90 22.03
N GLU A 28 19.19 13.17 21.28
CA GLU A 28 18.63 13.62 20.00
C GLU A 28 17.12 13.54 20.02
N TYR A 29 16.50 14.43 19.26
CA TYR A 29 15.06 14.48 19.09
C TYR A 29 14.72 14.49 17.61
N ILE A 30 13.85 13.59 17.15
CA ILE A 30 13.29 13.60 15.80
C ILE A 30 11.84 14.07 15.89
N ALA A 31 11.54 15.20 15.27
CA ALA A 31 10.20 15.69 15.02
C ALA A 31 9.79 15.32 13.58
N ASP A 32 8.79 14.45 13.41
CA ASP A 32 8.26 14.11 12.07
C ASP A 32 7.28 15.17 11.54
N THR A 33 7.72 16.44 11.47
CA THR A 33 6.87 17.57 11.09
C THR A 33 6.23 17.43 9.70
N ALA A 34 6.82 16.67 8.79
CA ALA A 34 6.23 16.39 7.47
C ALA A 34 4.96 15.51 7.53
N TRP A 35 4.77 14.75 8.61
CA TRP A 35 3.64 13.81 8.79
C TRP A 35 2.79 14.12 10.02
N PHE A 36 3.06 15.24 10.68
CA PHE A 36 2.25 15.76 11.75
C PHE A 36 0.80 16.06 11.29
N PRO A 37 -0.24 15.79 12.10
CA PRO A 37 -0.23 14.98 13.32
C PRO A 37 -0.45 13.48 13.01
N TYR A 38 0.15 12.58 13.80
CA TYR A 38 -0.06 11.14 13.63
C TYR A 38 -1.48 10.67 13.99
N GLY A 39 -2.21 11.41 14.82
CA GLY A 39 -3.57 11.04 15.26
C GLY A 39 -4.58 10.88 14.11
N GLU A 40 -4.36 11.55 12.99
CA GLU A 40 -5.26 11.59 11.84
C GLU A 40 -4.89 10.60 10.72
N ARG A 41 -3.71 9.97 10.80
CA ARG A 41 -3.14 9.11 9.75
C ARG A 41 -3.47 7.63 9.99
N PRO A 42 -3.75 6.76 9.02
CA PRO A 42 -4.07 5.34 9.27
C PRO A 42 -3.02 4.59 10.14
N PRO A 43 -3.41 3.69 11.09
CA PRO A 43 -2.46 3.04 12.01
C PRO A 43 -1.32 2.27 11.33
N ALA A 44 -1.63 1.54 10.25
CA ALA A 44 -0.64 0.80 9.49
C ALA A 44 0.39 1.71 8.81
N GLU A 45 -0.01 2.92 8.41
CA GLU A 45 0.89 3.93 7.84
C GLU A 45 1.77 4.57 8.90
N VAL A 46 1.21 4.96 10.05
CA VAL A 46 1.99 5.49 11.19
C VAL A 46 3.04 4.47 11.65
N ARG A 47 2.65 3.19 11.79
CA ARG A 47 3.59 2.12 12.15
C ARG A 47 4.73 2.02 11.15
N ARG A 48 4.43 2.01 9.84
CA ARG A 48 5.45 1.98 8.78
C ARG A 48 6.37 3.19 8.83
N ARG A 49 5.80 4.39 8.99
CA ARG A 49 6.53 5.65 9.06
C ARG A 49 7.51 5.67 10.24
N VAL A 50 7.07 5.29 11.43
CA VAL A 50 7.92 5.25 12.63
C VAL A 50 9.04 4.23 12.49
N LEU A 51 8.75 3.02 11.98
CA LEU A 51 9.77 2.01 11.68
C LEU A 51 10.83 2.55 10.70
N PHE A 52 10.38 3.25 9.66
CA PHE A 52 11.26 3.86 8.66
C PHE A 52 12.16 4.94 9.25
N LEU A 53 11.62 5.86 10.05
CA LEU A 53 12.42 6.93 10.67
C LEU A 53 13.51 6.38 11.59
N VAL A 54 13.16 5.38 12.42
CA VAL A 54 14.13 4.71 13.29
C VAL A 54 15.18 3.97 12.46
N GLU A 55 14.78 3.22 11.44
CA GLU A 55 15.71 2.52 10.56
C GLU A 55 16.67 3.47 9.85
N HIS A 56 16.15 4.57 9.29
CA HIS A 56 16.93 5.58 8.59
C HIS A 56 17.93 6.26 9.52
N TRP A 57 17.49 6.64 10.72
CA TRP A 57 18.38 7.20 11.74
C TRP A 57 19.50 6.21 12.09
N MET A 58 19.17 4.93 12.33
CA MET A 58 20.16 3.90 12.65
C MET A 58 21.17 3.68 11.52
N GLN A 59 20.72 3.74 10.25
CA GLN A 59 21.58 3.65 9.07
C GLN A 59 22.54 4.84 9.01
N LYS A 60 22.02 6.06 9.20
CA LYS A 60 22.83 7.28 9.22
C LYS A 60 23.87 7.25 10.35
N SER A 61 23.48 6.85 11.56
CA SER A 61 24.42 6.73 12.69
C SER A 61 25.54 5.73 12.41
N ARG A 62 25.25 4.60 11.74
CA ARG A 62 26.30 3.64 11.34
C ARG A 62 27.28 4.21 10.33
N LEU A 63 26.79 4.99 9.36
CA LEU A 63 27.65 5.65 8.37
C LEU A 63 28.53 6.73 8.99
N GLU A 64 28.05 7.39 10.04
CA GLU A 64 28.79 8.38 10.82
C GLU A 64 29.64 7.74 11.94
N GLU A 65 29.82 6.41 11.92
CA GLU A 65 30.54 5.61 12.94
C GLU A 65 30.10 5.92 14.39
N SER A 66 28.85 6.37 14.55
CA SER A 66 28.28 6.74 15.84
C SER A 66 27.66 5.52 16.53
N PRO A 67 27.82 5.39 17.86
CA PRO A 67 27.27 4.27 18.61
C PRO A 67 25.74 4.28 18.57
N LEU A 68 25.13 3.09 18.66
CA LEU A 68 23.69 2.94 18.81
C LEU A 68 23.21 3.60 20.12
N PRO A 69 21.95 4.06 20.16
CA PRO A 69 21.39 4.69 21.35
C PRO A 69 21.19 3.64 22.43
N GLY A 70 21.46 4.03 23.68
CA GLY A 70 21.21 3.15 24.84
C GLY A 70 19.72 2.97 25.10
N ALA A 71 18.89 3.89 24.63
CA ALA A 71 17.43 3.76 24.60
C ALA A 71 16.83 4.66 23.51
N VAL A 72 15.69 4.22 22.96
CA VAL A 72 14.84 5.02 22.07
C VAL A 72 13.50 5.26 22.75
N VAL A 73 13.10 6.52 22.87
CA VAL A 73 11.83 6.96 23.45
C VAL A 73 10.89 7.36 22.33
N ILE A 74 9.78 6.63 22.18
CA ILE A 74 8.68 7.04 21.31
C ILE A 74 7.79 7.98 22.12
N ALA A 75 8.02 9.29 21.98
CA ALA A 75 7.40 10.36 22.75
C ALA A 75 6.07 10.84 22.13
N CYS A 76 5.28 9.89 21.63
CA CYS A 76 3.94 10.09 21.08
C CYS A 76 3.04 8.92 21.50
N ASN A 77 1.90 9.17 22.12
CA ASN A 77 0.98 8.09 22.56
C ASN A 77 0.47 7.30 21.36
N THR A 78 0.03 7.98 20.29
CA THR A 78 -0.43 7.33 19.06
C THR A 78 0.66 6.45 18.45
N ALA A 79 1.90 6.94 18.33
CA ALA A 79 3.00 6.14 17.79
C ALA A 79 3.36 4.95 18.69
N SER A 80 3.33 5.14 20.02
CA SER A 80 3.67 4.11 20.99
C SER A 80 2.69 2.94 20.92
N VAL A 81 1.39 3.22 20.82
CA VAL A 81 0.38 2.18 20.70
C VAL A 81 0.55 1.36 19.42
N VAL A 82 0.82 2.02 18.28
CA VAL A 82 0.83 1.33 16.98
C VAL A 82 2.16 0.68 16.59
N ALA A 83 3.30 1.19 17.09
CA ALA A 83 4.62 0.83 16.58
C ALA A 83 5.53 0.10 17.57
N LEU A 84 5.29 0.19 18.88
CA LEU A 84 6.28 -0.23 19.89
C LEU A 84 6.60 -1.74 19.85
N GLU A 85 5.60 -2.58 19.60
CA GLU A 85 5.80 -4.03 19.43
C GLU A 85 6.68 -4.33 18.21
N ALA A 86 6.33 -3.78 17.05
CA ALA A 86 7.09 -3.96 15.82
C ALA A 86 8.52 -3.43 15.92
N LEU A 87 8.72 -2.30 16.61
CA LEU A 87 10.05 -1.74 16.88
C LEU A 87 10.93 -2.70 17.70
N ARG A 88 10.37 -3.26 18.78
CA ARG A 88 11.07 -4.21 19.68
C ARG A 88 11.44 -5.52 18.99
N LEU A 89 10.60 -5.99 18.08
CA LEU A 89 10.90 -7.19 17.28
C LEU A 89 12.00 -6.94 16.24
N ARG A 90 12.09 -5.71 15.71
CA ARG A 90 12.95 -5.39 14.56
C ARG A 90 14.34 -4.89 14.94
N PHE A 91 14.49 -4.15 16.04
CA PHE A 91 15.76 -3.50 16.37
C PHE A 91 16.32 -3.96 17.73
N PRO A 92 17.64 -4.14 17.84
CA PRO A 92 18.29 -4.66 19.04
C PRO A 92 18.53 -3.59 20.13
N VAL A 93 17.71 -2.53 20.17
CA VAL A 93 17.84 -1.44 21.15
C VAL A 93 16.62 -1.38 22.06
N PRO A 94 16.75 -0.93 23.32
CA PRO A 94 15.61 -0.77 24.21
C PRO A 94 14.65 0.33 23.74
N PHE A 95 13.35 0.02 23.67
CA PHE A 95 12.30 1.00 23.37
C PHE A 95 11.39 1.29 24.56
N VAL A 96 11.21 2.58 24.84
CA VAL A 96 10.26 3.10 25.83
C VAL A 96 9.18 3.88 25.09
N GLY A 97 7.93 3.46 25.23
CA GLY A 97 6.77 4.21 24.74
C GLY A 97 6.19 5.09 25.83
N VAL A 98 5.49 6.13 25.44
CA VAL A 98 4.56 6.86 26.32
C VAL A 98 3.20 6.18 26.28
N VAL A 99 2.55 6.02 27.43
CA VAL A 99 1.22 5.43 27.54
C VAL A 99 0.36 6.29 28.45
N PRO A 100 -0.96 6.36 28.22
CA PRO A 100 -1.87 7.10 29.09
C PRO A 100 -1.70 6.70 30.57
N ALA A 101 -1.58 7.69 31.46
CA ALA A 101 -1.41 7.48 32.90
C ALA A 101 -2.72 7.11 33.62
N VAL A 102 -3.46 6.15 33.06
CA VAL A 102 -4.77 5.70 33.56
C VAL A 102 -4.65 5.08 34.95
N LYS A 103 -3.63 4.26 35.20
CA LYS A 103 -3.40 3.65 36.52
C LYS A 103 -3.16 4.71 37.62
N PRO A 104 -2.19 5.63 37.49
CA PRO A 104 -2.04 6.72 38.44
C PRO A 104 -3.31 7.58 38.59
N GLY A 105 -4.06 7.81 37.49
CA GLY A 105 -5.34 8.53 37.54
C GLY A 105 -6.38 7.83 38.40
N ALA A 106 -6.57 6.53 38.19
CA ALA A 106 -7.51 5.70 38.94
C ALA A 106 -7.13 5.53 40.42
N GLU A 107 -5.82 5.45 40.72
CA GLU A 107 -5.32 5.38 42.10
C GLU A 107 -5.43 6.73 42.83
N SER A 108 -5.48 7.84 42.10
CA SER A 108 -5.53 9.18 42.69
C SER A 108 -6.94 9.74 42.81
N THR A 109 -7.95 9.26 42.09
CA THR A 109 -9.32 9.79 42.22
C THR A 109 -9.94 9.47 43.59
N SER A 110 -10.69 10.44 44.13
CA SER A 110 -11.51 10.30 45.35
C SER A 110 -13.00 10.18 45.03
N THR A 111 -13.46 10.72 43.88
CA THR A 111 -14.85 10.55 43.42
C THR A 111 -15.07 9.26 42.62
N GLY A 112 -13.99 8.62 42.19
CA GLY A 112 -14.06 7.50 41.24
C GLY A 112 -14.36 7.95 39.82
N HIS A 113 -14.28 9.24 39.49
CA HIS A 113 -14.51 9.76 38.14
C HIS A 113 -13.29 10.50 37.60
N ILE A 114 -12.71 9.96 36.55
CA ILE A 114 -11.53 10.52 35.87
C ILE A 114 -11.88 10.98 34.45
N ALA A 115 -11.25 12.06 33.99
CA ALA A 115 -11.27 12.48 32.59
C ALA A 115 -9.95 12.13 31.89
N LEU A 116 -10.03 11.46 30.75
CA LEU A 116 -8.90 11.11 29.90
C LEU A 116 -8.85 12.07 28.71
N LEU A 117 -7.89 13.00 28.71
CA LEU A 117 -7.71 13.97 27.64
C LEU A 117 -6.68 13.46 26.64
N ALA A 118 -7.10 13.15 25.42
CA ALA A 118 -6.24 12.52 24.42
C ALA A 118 -6.46 13.10 23.02
N THR A 119 -5.74 12.58 22.03
CA THR A 119 -6.14 12.78 20.63
C THR A 119 -7.45 12.01 20.37
N ALA A 120 -8.22 12.42 19.35
CA ALA A 120 -9.49 11.75 19.02
C ALA A 120 -9.32 10.23 18.86
N ARG A 121 -8.28 9.81 18.13
CA ARG A 121 -7.97 8.39 17.98
C ARG A 121 -7.62 7.71 19.30
N THR A 122 -6.72 8.28 20.10
CA THR A 122 -6.29 7.64 21.35
C THR A 122 -7.45 7.44 22.32
N ALA A 123 -8.46 8.32 22.29
CA ALA A 123 -9.67 8.17 23.07
C ALA A 123 -10.52 6.95 22.65
N ASP A 124 -10.50 6.61 21.35
CA ASP A 124 -11.28 5.53 20.73
C ASP A 124 -10.44 4.26 20.46
N ASP A 125 -9.22 4.17 20.99
CA ASP A 125 -8.28 3.08 20.69
C ASP A 125 -8.50 1.84 21.58
N PRO A 126 -8.49 0.60 21.02
CA PRO A 126 -8.63 -0.63 21.79
C PRO A 126 -7.61 -0.80 22.92
N TYR A 127 -6.39 -0.29 22.75
CA TYR A 127 -5.38 -0.32 23.81
C TYR A 127 -5.77 0.57 25.00
N THR A 128 -6.42 1.71 24.74
CA THR A 128 -6.97 2.55 25.80
C THR A 128 -8.12 1.84 26.52
N ASP A 129 -8.95 1.06 25.81
CA ASP A 129 -9.97 0.21 26.43
C ASP A 129 -9.35 -0.78 27.41
N GLU A 130 -8.30 -1.51 26.98
CA GLU A 130 -7.59 -2.46 27.83
C GLU A 130 -6.99 -1.81 29.07
N LEU A 131 -6.39 -0.61 28.93
CA LEU A 131 -5.84 0.13 30.07
C LEU A 131 -6.92 0.52 31.08
N VAL A 132 -8.06 1.01 30.59
CA VAL A 132 -9.21 1.38 31.43
C VAL A 132 -9.77 0.14 32.12
N GLN A 133 -9.96 -0.96 31.39
CA GLN A 133 -10.46 -2.21 31.96
C GLN A 133 -9.50 -2.82 32.99
N ARG A 134 -8.19 -2.70 32.77
CA ARG A 134 -7.19 -3.28 33.66
C ARG A 134 -6.98 -2.46 34.93
N PHE A 135 -6.97 -1.13 34.83
CA PHE A 135 -6.52 -0.26 35.92
C PHE A 135 -7.60 0.66 36.48
N ALA A 136 -8.66 0.93 35.73
CA ALA A 136 -9.72 1.86 36.09
C ALA A 136 -11.12 1.22 36.03
N ARG A 137 -11.24 -0.12 36.12
CA ARG A 137 -12.54 -0.84 36.03
C ARG A 137 -13.61 -0.39 37.02
N TYR A 138 -13.19 0.19 38.15
CA TYR A 138 -14.07 0.70 39.20
C TYR A 138 -14.23 2.22 39.16
N CYS A 139 -13.63 2.87 38.16
CA CYS A 139 -13.75 4.30 37.94
C CYS A 139 -14.65 4.55 36.73
N ARG A 140 -15.46 5.61 36.77
CA ARG A 140 -16.05 6.19 35.57
C ARG A 140 -14.93 6.92 34.82
N VAL A 141 -14.75 6.62 33.53
CA VAL A 141 -13.73 7.26 32.69
C VAL A 141 -14.40 8.04 31.57
N THR A 142 -14.37 9.38 31.65
CA THR A 142 -14.85 10.25 30.57
C THR A 142 -13.70 10.52 29.59
N ARG A 143 -13.84 10.10 28.34
CA ARG A 143 -12.79 10.26 27.32
C ARG A 143 -13.08 11.47 26.45
N ILE A 144 -12.09 12.32 26.25
CA ILE A 144 -12.24 13.58 25.51
C ILE A 144 -11.10 13.70 24.49
N GLY A 145 -11.47 13.57 23.21
CA GLY A 145 -10.58 13.81 22.08
C GLY A 145 -10.47 15.30 21.75
N LEU A 146 -9.23 15.83 21.70
CA LEU A 146 -8.96 17.27 21.60
C LEU A 146 -8.01 17.61 20.43
N PRO A 147 -8.38 17.40 19.15
CA PRO A 147 -7.50 17.68 18.00
C PRO A 147 -7.12 19.16 17.88
N ARG A 148 -8.07 20.08 18.10
CA ARG A 148 -7.81 21.54 18.06
C ARG A 148 -6.77 21.98 19.11
N LEU A 149 -6.70 21.30 20.25
CA LEU A 149 -5.74 21.61 21.32
C LEU A 149 -4.31 21.19 20.93
N VAL A 150 -4.17 20.12 20.14
CA VAL A 150 -2.87 19.69 19.60
C VAL A 150 -2.33 20.76 18.65
N GLU A 151 -3.13 21.24 17.70
CA GLU A 151 -2.74 22.32 16.80
C GLU A 151 -2.43 23.64 17.53
N ALA A 152 -3.27 24.01 18.50
CA ALA A 152 -3.05 25.22 19.31
C ALA A 152 -1.72 25.16 20.09
N THR A 153 -1.34 23.97 20.56
CA THR A 153 -0.07 23.76 21.27
C THR A 153 1.13 23.90 20.33
N GLU A 154 1.03 23.43 19.09
CA GLU A 154 2.08 23.60 18.08
C GLU A 154 2.23 25.06 17.64
N ARG A 155 1.13 25.74 17.29
CA ARG A 155 1.14 27.17 16.90
C ARG A 155 1.67 28.06 18.02
N GLY A 156 1.24 27.80 19.26
CA GLY A 156 1.66 28.56 20.43
C GLY A 156 3.01 28.14 21.01
N PHE A 157 3.84 27.37 20.28
CA PHE A 157 4.97 26.70 20.93
C PHE A 157 5.97 27.69 21.56
N CYS A 158 6.43 28.71 20.83
CA CYS A 158 7.25 29.79 21.38
C CYS A 158 6.44 31.05 21.76
N GLY A 159 5.11 31.02 21.57
CA GLY A 159 4.21 32.16 21.76
C GLY A 159 3.44 32.14 23.10
N THR A 160 2.39 32.96 23.19
CA THR A 160 1.51 33.01 24.36
C THR A 160 0.60 31.78 24.41
N ALA A 161 0.31 31.28 25.62
CA ALA A 161 -0.56 30.12 25.81
C ALA A 161 -2.06 30.48 25.85
N GLU A 162 -2.44 31.67 25.37
CA GLU A 162 -3.81 32.18 25.43
C GLU A 162 -4.77 31.35 24.56
N ASP A 163 -4.35 31.03 23.33
CA ASP A 163 -5.13 30.17 22.44
C ASP A 163 -5.29 28.75 23.01
N VAL A 164 -4.23 28.20 23.62
CA VAL A 164 -4.28 26.91 24.32
C VAL A 164 -5.28 26.97 25.47
N ALA A 165 -5.27 28.04 26.27
CA ALA A 165 -6.20 28.24 27.37
C ALA A 165 -7.65 28.36 26.88
N ARG A 166 -7.87 29.07 25.77
CA ARG A 166 -9.18 29.25 25.15
C ARG A 166 -9.74 27.92 24.63
N VAL A 167 -8.98 27.21 23.81
CA VAL A 167 -9.38 25.91 23.25
C VAL A 167 -9.60 24.88 24.35
N PHE A 168 -8.76 24.87 25.41
CA PHE A 168 -8.97 23.98 26.55
C PHE A 168 -10.32 24.22 27.26
N ARG A 169 -10.74 25.49 27.43
CA ARG A 169 -12.04 25.80 28.01
C ARG A 169 -13.20 25.39 27.10
N GLU A 170 -13.09 25.69 25.81
CA GLU A 170 -14.11 25.38 24.80
C GLU A 170 -14.31 23.86 24.63
N ASP A 171 -13.22 23.11 24.52
CA ASP A 171 -13.29 21.71 24.06
C ASP A 171 -13.12 20.70 25.19
N ALA A 172 -12.30 20.99 26.22
CA ALA A 172 -12.10 20.07 27.33
C ALA A 172 -13.07 20.35 28.47
N LEU A 173 -13.07 21.57 29.01
CA LEU A 173 -13.86 21.91 30.19
C LEU A 173 -15.37 21.84 29.94
N ALA A 174 -15.84 22.29 28.77
CA ALA A 174 -17.26 22.22 28.41
C ALA A 174 -17.80 20.78 28.30
N ARG A 175 -16.91 19.79 28.12
CA ARG A 175 -17.24 18.36 28.00
C ARG A 175 -16.92 17.57 29.27
N MET A 176 -16.37 18.22 30.29
CA MET A 176 -16.09 17.62 31.59
C MET A 176 -17.29 17.76 32.53
N ASP A 177 -17.67 16.66 33.15
CA ASP A 177 -18.66 16.63 34.21
C ASP A 177 -18.08 17.24 35.51
N SER A 178 -18.91 17.93 36.28
CA SER A 178 -18.56 18.47 37.61
C SER A 178 -18.05 17.43 38.62
N SER A 179 -18.36 16.16 38.40
CA SER A 179 -17.92 15.03 39.24
C SER A 179 -16.49 14.55 38.96
N VAL A 180 -15.86 15.03 37.88
CA VAL A 180 -14.46 14.71 37.56
C VAL A 180 -13.54 15.41 38.55
N ASP A 181 -12.77 14.63 39.31
CA ASP A 181 -11.78 15.15 40.27
C ASP A 181 -10.33 14.87 39.85
N THR A 182 -10.14 14.14 38.75
CA THR A 182 -8.82 13.74 38.26
C THR A 182 -8.78 13.75 36.73
N VAL A 183 -7.78 14.42 36.17
CA VAL A 183 -7.53 14.56 34.74
C VAL A 183 -6.25 13.83 34.36
N VAL A 184 -6.36 12.89 33.43
CA VAL A 184 -5.25 12.15 32.84
C VAL A 184 -4.87 12.79 31.51
N LEU A 185 -3.66 13.35 31.42
CA LEU A 185 -3.13 13.90 30.18
C LEU A 185 -2.54 12.76 29.31
N ALA A 186 -3.30 12.33 28.32
CA ALA A 186 -2.98 11.24 27.39
C ALA A 186 -2.57 11.76 26.00
N CYS A 187 -1.95 12.93 25.94
CA CYS A 187 -1.22 13.43 24.77
C CYS A 187 0.01 14.21 25.26
N THR A 188 1.15 14.04 24.60
CA THR A 188 2.42 14.66 25.00
C THR A 188 2.37 16.19 24.91
N HIS A 189 1.67 16.74 23.91
CA HIS A 189 1.37 18.19 23.79
C HIS A 189 0.71 18.75 25.04
N PHE A 190 -0.22 18.01 25.66
CA PHE A 190 -0.99 18.52 26.79
C PHE A 190 -0.16 18.57 28.07
N VAL A 191 0.81 17.66 28.23
CA VAL A 191 1.71 17.60 29.40
C VAL A 191 2.49 18.89 29.57
N ARG A 192 2.87 19.54 28.47
CA ARG A 192 3.58 20.84 28.48
C ARG A 192 2.77 21.93 29.17
N HIS A 193 1.45 21.90 29.04
CA HIS A 193 0.54 22.92 29.57
C HIS A 193 -0.09 22.53 30.91
N ARG A 194 0.48 21.55 31.61
CA ARG A 194 0.00 21.05 32.90
C ARG A 194 -0.28 22.16 33.91
N ASP A 195 0.62 23.13 34.05
CA ASP A 195 0.47 24.22 35.02
C ASP A 195 -0.64 25.21 34.62
N LEU A 196 -0.82 25.44 33.32
CA LEU A 196 -1.93 26.24 32.80
C LEU A 196 -3.27 25.54 33.07
N PHE A 197 -3.36 24.24 32.76
CA PHE A 197 -4.57 23.47 33.00
C PHE A 197 -4.89 23.37 34.49
N ARG A 198 -3.89 23.24 35.36
CA ARG A 198 -4.10 23.27 36.82
C ARG A 198 -4.72 24.59 37.29
N LYS A 199 -4.28 25.72 36.73
CA LYS A 199 -4.87 27.04 37.03
C LYS A 199 -6.32 27.15 36.56
N ILE A 200 -6.65 26.58 35.38
CA ILE A 200 -8.00 26.62 34.82
C ILE A 200 -8.97 25.70 35.58
N LEU A 201 -8.54 24.48 35.90
CA LEU A 201 -9.36 23.47 36.57
C LEU A 201 -9.56 23.76 38.07
N GLY A 202 -8.65 24.52 38.67
CA GLY A 202 -8.68 24.84 40.10
C GLY A 202 -8.13 23.73 41.00
N PRO A 203 -8.07 23.97 42.32
CA PRO A 203 -7.40 23.08 43.27
C PRO A 203 -8.14 21.75 43.53
N GLY A 204 -9.42 21.66 43.16
CA GLY A 204 -10.24 20.46 43.36
C GLY A 204 -9.97 19.33 42.37
N VAL A 205 -9.22 19.58 41.30
CA VAL A 205 -8.96 18.61 40.23
C VAL A 205 -7.47 18.29 40.16
N ARG A 206 -7.13 17.01 40.32
CA ARG A 206 -5.76 16.50 40.19
C ARG A 206 -5.39 16.26 38.73
N ILE A 207 -4.12 16.44 38.38
CA ILE A 207 -3.60 16.16 37.03
C ILE A 207 -2.49 15.13 37.08
N THR A 208 -2.69 14.03 36.36
CA THR A 208 -1.74 12.93 36.19
C THR A 208 -1.28 12.79 34.74
N ASP A 209 -0.02 12.42 34.54
CA ASP A 209 0.61 12.22 33.23
C ASP A 209 1.71 11.14 33.34
N SER A 210 2.30 10.76 32.20
CA SER A 210 3.32 9.71 32.11
C SER A 210 4.77 10.22 32.18
N LEU A 211 5.01 11.52 32.35
CA LEU A 211 6.34 12.13 32.24
C LEU A 211 7.34 11.49 33.21
N GLU A 212 6.99 11.47 34.49
CA GLU A 212 7.83 10.93 35.56
C GLU A 212 8.16 9.45 35.33
N GLY A 213 7.14 8.65 35.00
CA GLY A 213 7.28 7.20 34.84
C GLY A 213 8.16 6.83 33.65
N VAL A 214 8.01 7.56 32.54
CA VAL A 214 8.81 7.33 31.33
C VAL A 214 10.27 7.72 31.56
N VAL A 215 10.52 8.89 32.16
CA VAL A 215 11.91 9.34 32.47
C VAL A 215 12.62 8.35 33.39
N ARG A 216 11.98 7.91 34.49
CA ARG A 216 12.56 6.89 35.39
C ARG A 216 12.83 5.56 34.69
N ARG A 217 11.97 5.16 33.75
CA ARG A 217 12.16 3.91 32.99
C ARG A 217 13.40 3.99 32.09
N VAL A 218 13.59 5.12 31.42
CA VAL A 218 14.79 5.36 30.59
C VAL A 218 16.06 5.34 31.47
N GLU A 219 16.03 6.01 32.62
CA GLU A 219 17.15 6.02 33.58
C GLU A 219 17.50 4.62 34.11
N SER A 220 16.51 3.76 34.34
CA SER A 220 16.74 2.35 34.70
C SER A 220 17.50 1.60 33.61
N ILE A 221 17.05 1.72 32.36
CA ILE A 221 17.65 1.04 31.21
C ILE A 221 19.10 1.50 30.99
N LEU A 222 19.37 2.80 31.14
CA LEU A 222 20.73 3.33 30.96
C LEU A 222 21.70 2.91 32.06
N ARG A 223 21.23 2.75 33.30
CA ARG A 223 22.03 2.23 34.42
C ARG A 223 22.42 0.76 34.21
N GLU A 224 21.50 -0.05 33.71
CA GLU A 224 21.77 -1.44 33.32
C GLU A 224 22.79 -1.54 32.18
N GLY A 225 22.87 -0.51 31.31
CA GLY A 225 23.77 -0.44 30.16
C GLY A 225 25.14 0.20 30.40
N GLY A 226 25.49 0.61 31.63
CA GLY A 226 26.85 1.08 31.98
C GLY A 226 27.29 2.40 31.32
N THR A 227 26.38 3.35 31.12
CA THR A 227 26.72 4.64 30.47
C THR A 227 27.19 5.71 31.46
N ASP A 228 28.50 5.91 31.55
CA ASP A 228 29.10 7.11 32.17
C ASP A 228 29.17 8.24 31.14
N ALA A 229 28.49 9.36 31.40
CA ALA A 229 28.45 10.48 30.48
C ALA A 229 28.88 11.78 31.17
N SER A 230 30.01 12.33 30.73
CA SER A 230 30.50 13.65 31.15
C SER A 230 30.66 14.55 29.93
N GLY A 231 29.91 15.66 29.88
CA GLY A 231 30.00 16.64 28.80
C GLY A 231 28.80 17.58 28.72
N ARG A 232 29.01 18.81 28.24
CA ARG A 232 27.91 19.72 27.89
C ARG A 232 27.61 19.60 26.39
N ASP A 233 26.61 18.79 26.04
CA ASP A 233 26.05 18.75 24.69
C ASP A 233 24.71 19.50 24.66
N ARG A 234 24.55 20.46 23.75
CA ARG A 234 23.27 21.14 23.48
C ARG A 234 22.17 20.18 23.02
N GLY A 235 22.53 18.99 22.54
CA GLY A 235 21.60 18.04 21.91
C GLY A 235 21.28 18.44 20.47
N ARG A 236 20.83 17.47 19.67
CA ARG A 236 20.39 17.71 18.28
C ARG A 236 18.88 17.62 18.17
N PHE A 237 18.28 18.57 17.45
CA PHE A 237 16.87 18.56 17.08
C PHE A 237 16.78 18.36 15.57
N LEU A 238 16.20 17.24 15.17
CA LEU A 238 16.09 16.76 13.80
C LEU A 238 14.62 16.91 13.37
N HIS A 239 14.36 17.45 12.18
CA HIS A 239 12.98 17.63 11.68
C HIS A 239 12.82 17.16 10.21
N THR A 240 11.72 16.46 9.90
CA THR A 240 11.53 15.87 8.55
C THR A 240 10.92 16.82 7.52
N GLY A 241 10.10 17.78 7.94
CA GLY A 241 9.45 18.78 7.10
C GLY A 241 9.97 20.19 7.35
N THR A 242 9.22 21.21 6.96
CA THR A 242 9.51 22.59 7.39
C THR A 242 9.27 22.76 8.89
N LEU A 243 10.11 23.56 9.52
CA LEU A 243 9.87 24.05 10.89
C LEU A 243 8.99 25.30 10.80
N PRO A 244 7.85 25.35 11.50
CA PRO A 244 7.10 26.59 11.64
C PRO A 244 7.96 27.72 12.23
N SER A 245 7.73 28.96 11.81
CA SER A 245 8.40 30.16 12.33
C SER A 245 8.28 30.28 13.87
N GLU A 246 7.19 29.78 14.41
CA GLU A 246 6.85 29.73 15.82
C GLU A 246 7.73 28.76 16.63
N MET A 247 8.71 28.11 15.98
CA MET A 247 9.69 27.21 16.58
C MET A 247 11.14 27.71 16.50
N GLU A 248 11.38 28.93 16.01
CA GLU A 248 12.73 29.55 15.97
C GLU A 248 13.42 29.55 17.34
N CYS A 249 12.65 29.64 18.44
CA CYS A 249 13.21 29.61 19.80
C CYS A 249 13.90 28.27 20.17
N LEU A 250 13.78 27.23 19.33
CA LEU A 250 14.52 25.98 19.46
C LEU A 250 16.01 26.14 19.11
N GLU A 251 16.37 27.04 18.18
CA GLU A 251 17.76 27.24 17.74
C GLU A 251 18.67 27.76 18.86
N GLY A 252 18.09 28.50 19.83
CA GLY A 252 18.81 28.92 21.04
C GLY A 252 19.12 27.78 22.01
N ARG A 253 18.39 26.66 21.93
CA ARG A 253 18.42 25.54 22.90
C ARG A 253 19.09 24.28 22.33
N TYR A 254 18.87 23.98 21.06
CA TYR A 254 19.31 22.77 20.38
C TYR A 254 20.06 23.11 19.10
N ARG A 255 20.91 22.18 18.64
CA ARG A 255 21.41 22.22 17.26
C ARG A 255 20.30 21.70 16.35
N VAL A 256 19.56 22.61 15.75
CA VAL A 256 18.46 22.30 14.82
C VAL A 256 19.04 21.97 13.45
N THR A 257 18.76 20.78 12.94
CA THR A 257 19.19 20.37 11.59
C THR A 257 18.08 19.60 10.87
N PRO A 258 17.88 19.81 9.57
CA PRO A 258 16.97 18.98 8.79
C PRO A 258 17.32 17.50 8.89
N PHE A 259 16.31 16.67 9.14
CA PHE A 259 16.42 15.22 9.04
C PHE A 259 16.12 14.82 7.61
N SER A 260 17.14 14.97 6.74
CA SER A 260 17.03 14.59 5.33
C SER A 260 16.67 13.12 5.22
N LEU A 261 15.42 12.87 4.86
CA LEU A 261 14.96 11.56 4.46
C LEU A 261 15.37 11.33 3.00
N PRO A 262 15.64 10.10 2.58
CA PRO A 262 15.73 9.77 1.18
C PRO A 262 14.44 10.26 0.51
N GLU A 263 14.57 10.91 -0.65
CA GLU A 263 13.39 11.26 -1.45
C GLU A 263 12.61 9.97 -1.73
N GLU A 264 11.43 9.82 -1.12
CA GLU A 264 10.50 8.75 -1.44
C GLU A 264 9.98 9.01 -2.86
N MET A 265 10.73 8.51 -3.83
CA MET A 265 10.42 8.69 -5.23
C MET A 265 9.47 7.57 -5.66
N ARG A 266 8.31 7.96 -6.18
CA ARG A 266 7.37 7.01 -6.78
C ARG A 266 7.88 6.61 -8.16
N ALA A 267 7.78 5.32 -8.44
CA ALA A 267 8.08 4.78 -9.75
C ALA A 267 7.11 3.66 -10.12
N THR A 268 6.96 3.43 -11.42
CA THR A 268 6.19 2.33 -11.99
C THR A 268 7.14 1.29 -12.55
N VAL A 269 6.91 0.01 -12.27
CA VAL A 269 7.68 -1.10 -12.83
C VAL A 269 7.39 -1.25 -14.31
N LEU A 270 8.41 -1.18 -15.16
CA LEU A 270 8.29 -1.37 -16.62
C LEU A 270 8.47 -2.83 -17.01
N TRP A 271 9.49 -3.48 -16.44
CA TRP A 271 9.77 -4.92 -16.57
C TRP A 271 10.68 -5.40 -15.44
N GLY A 272 10.76 -6.72 -15.25
CA GLY A 272 11.68 -7.32 -14.29
C GLY A 272 12.04 -8.76 -14.59
N ALA A 273 13.28 -9.13 -14.28
CA ALA A 273 13.78 -10.49 -14.38
C ALA A 273 14.87 -10.75 -13.33
N ASN A 274 14.89 -11.95 -12.75
CA ASN A 274 15.94 -12.37 -11.82
C ASN A 274 16.20 -11.34 -10.68
N ASN A 275 15.15 -10.75 -10.12
CA ASN A 275 15.19 -9.69 -9.09
C ASN A 275 15.89 -8.39 -9.52
N ILE A 276 15.97 -8.14 -10.82
CA ILE A 276 16.45 -6.91 -11.43
C ILE A 276 15.28 -6.28 -12.19
N TYR A 277 15.03 -5.01 -11.95
CA TYR A 277 13.86 -4.29 -12.45
C TYR A 277 14.27 -3.01 -13.18
N SER A 278 13.49 -2.66 -14.20
CA SER A 278 13.50 -1.34 -14.84
C SER A 278 12.24 -0.60 -14.44
N LEU A 279 12.39 0.66 -14.04
CA LEU A 279 11.34 1.47 -13.45
C LEU A 279 11.27 2.84 -14.12
N ARG A 280 10.08 3.40 -14.25
CA ARG A 280 9.89 4.80 -14.66
C ARG A 280 9.48 5.64 -13.46
N THR A 281 10.23 6.68 -13.13
CA THR A 281 9.89 7.59 -12.04
C THR A 281 8.68 8.46 -12.41
N SER A 282 8.09 9.13 -11.42
CA SER A 282 7.03 10.13 -11.67
C SER A 282 7.49 11.32 -12.52
N SER A 283 8.80 11.59 -12.62
CA SER A 283 9.37 12.61 -13.52
C SER A 283 9.62 12.11 -14.94
N GLY A 284 9.33 10.83 -15.23
CA GLY A 284 9.55 10.21 -16.53
C GLY A 284 10.96 9.64 -16.74
N GLU A 285 11.86 9.75 -15.76
CA GLU A 285 13.20 9.15 -15.80
C GLU A 285 13.08 7.61 -15.80
N ILE A 286 13.78 6.93 -16.70
CA ILE A 286 13.88 5.47 -16.71
C ILE A 286 15.13 5.05 -15.93
N LEU A 287 14.93 4.23 -14.90
CA LEU A 287 15.97 3.70 -14.05
C LEU A 287 16.14 2.21 -14.33
N GLU A 288 17.35 1.81 -14.72
CA GLU A 288 17.71 0.44 -15.05
C GLU A 288 18.48 -0.24 -13.91
N HIS A 289 18.37 -1.57 -13.83
CA HIS A 289 19.12 -2.43 -12.90
C HIS A 289 18.76 -2.29 -11.41
N LEU A 290 17.50 -1.99 -11.09
CA LEU A 290 17.06 -1.77 -9.71
C LEU A 290 16.82 -3.09 -9.01
N ARG A 291 17.08 -3.12 -7.69
CA ARG A 291 16.89 -4.29 -6.83
C ARG A 291 16.06 -3.93 -5.61
N ILE A 292 15.41 -4.94 -5.03
CA ILE A 292 14.63 -4.83 -3.80
C ILE A 292 15.56 -4.61 -2.59
N LYS A 293 15.20 -3.69 -1.70
CA LYS A 293 15.88 -3.45 -0.43
C LYS A 293 15.50 -4.56 0.57
N GLY A 294 16.28 -5.63 0.59
CA GLY A 294 16.11 -6.75 1.53
C GLY A 294 15.75 -8.07 0.86
N LYS A 295 15.40 -9.08 1.67
CA LYS A 295 15.05 -10.44 1.19
C LYS A 295 13.57 -10.59 0.82
N VAL A 296 12.70 -9.82 1.46
CA VAL A 296 11.24 -9.82 1.26
C VAL A 296 10.81 -8.40 0.97
N LEU A 297 9.96 -8.22 -0.05
CA LEU A 297 9.42 -6.92 -0.40
C LEU A 297 8.17 -6.65 0.45
N PRO A 298 8.12 -5.59 1.26
CA PRO A 298 6.90 -5.20 1.96
C PRO A 298 5.75 -4.96 0.97
N GLY A 299 4.54 -5.41 1.33
CA GLY A 299 3.33 -5.26 0.53
C GLY A 299 3.01 -6.44 -0.41
N THR A 300 3.71 -7.58 -0.28
CA THR A 300 3.45 -8.82 -1.04
C THR A 300 2.79 -9.89 -0.18
N GLU A 301 1.96 -10.72 -0.77
CA GLU A 301 1.36 -11.88 -0.09
C GLU A 301 2.32 -13.08 -0.03
N GLU A 302 2.13 -13.94 0.95
CA GLU A 302 2.94 -15.15 1.14
C GLU A 302 2.63 -16.17 0.02
N GLY A 303 3.67 -16.62 -0.70
CA GLY A 303 3.54 -17.58 -1.81
C GLY A 303 3.44 -16.97 -3.22
N GLU A 304 3.46 -15.64 -3.38
CA GLU A 304 3.54 -14.99 -4.70
C GLU A 304 4.88 -15.33 -5.40
N TYR A 305 4.82 -15.84 -6.64
CA TYR A 305 6.02 -15.99 -7.47
C TYR A 305 6.32 -14.69 -8.23
N ASN A 306 7.50 -14.11 -7.95
CA ASN A 306 7.94 -12.80 -8.42
C ASN A 306 7.09 -11.64 -7.86
N PRO A 307 7.58 -10.90 -6.85
CA PRO A 307 6.76 -9.96 -6.08
C PRO A 307 6.29 -8.73 -6.87
N LEU A 308 6.93 -8.46 -8.01
CA LEU A 308 6.69 -7.30 -8.86
C LEU A 308 6.39 -7.72 -10.30
N ALA A 309 5.38 -7.08 -10.88
CA ALA A 309 4.98 -7.20 -12.26
C ALA A 309 4.98 -5.81 -12.94
N PRO A 310 5.10 -5.75 -14.28
CA PRO A 310 4.87 -4.52 -15.01
C PRO A 310 3.56 -3.84 -14.58
N GLY A 311 3.64 -2.55 -14.28
CA GLY A 311 2.52 -1.72 -13.85
C GLY A 311 2.42 -1.55 -12.33
N ASP A 312 3.16 -2.34 -11.56
CA ASP A 312 3.26 -2.11 -10.11
C ASP A 312 3.82 -0.71 -9.81
N GLU A 313 3.17 -0.01 -8.88
CA GLU A 313 3.71 1.19 -8.29
C GLU A 313 4.61 0.82 -7.10
N VAL A 314 5.78 1.43 -7.04
CA VAL A 314 6.76 1.19 -5.99
C VAL A 314 7.29 2.50 -5.42
N THR A 315 7.72 2.44 -4.16
CA THR A 315 8.47 3.51 -3.52
C THR A 315 9.96 3.18 -3.60
N LEU A 316 10.76 4.14 -4.03
CA LEU A 316 12.21 4.03 -4.06
C LEU A 316 12.85 4.69 -2.85
N VAL A 317 14.04 4.22 -2.52
CA VAL A 317 14.88 4.77 -1.46
C VAL A 317 16.33 4.84 -1.93
N GLY A 318 17.08 5.80 -1.42
CA GLY A 318 18.48 6.05 -1.79
C GLY A 318 18.63 7.02 -2.97
N SER A 319 19.87 7.28 -3.35
CA SER A 319 20.22 8.26 -4.38
C SER A 319 21.29 7.70 -5.34
N GLY A 320 21.27 8.17 -6.59
CA GLY A 320 22.23 7.73 -7.61
C GLY A 320 22.22 6.22 -7.82
N SER A 321 23.40 5.59 -7.81
CA SER A 321 23.59 4.15 -8.04
C SER A 321 23.12 3.25 -6.88
N ASP A 322 22.89 3.82 -5.69
CA ASP A 322 22.38 3.07 -4.53
C ASP A 322 20.84 3.11 -4.41
N ARG A 323 20.13 3.59 -5.44
CA ARG A 323 18.67 3.51 -5.47
C ARG A 323 18.20 2.05 -5.38
N ARG A 324 17.23 1.77 -4.52
CA ARG A 324 16.61 0.46 -4.31
C ARG A 324 15.09 0.57 -4.20
N ILE A 325 14.39 -0.53 -4.50
CA ILE A 325 12.95 -0.65 -4.34
C ILE A 325 12.66 -0.94 -2.86
N LEU A 326 11.96 -0.02 -2.19
CA LEU A 326 11.65 -0.12 -0.77
C LEU A 326 10.37 -0.95 -0.52
N GLU A 327 9.28 -0.62 -1.20
CA GLU A 327 7.99 -1.27 -1.02
C GLU A 327 7.17 -1.26 -2.31
N ARG A 328 6.27 -2.25 -2.44
CA ARG A 328 5.21 -2.27 -3.45
C ARG A 328 3.96 -1.58 -2.88
N ARG A 329 3.37 -0.67 -3.64
CA ARG A 329 2.11 -0.02 -3.29
C ARG A 329 0.92 -0.94 -3.61
N PRO A 330 -0.25 -0.73 -2.98
CA PRO A 330 -1.44 -1.53 -3.28
C PRO A 330 -1.81 -1.50 -4.77
N ARG A 331 -2.21 -2.66 -5.30
CA ARG A 331 -2.67 -2.80 -6.70
C ARG A 331 -4.15 -2.43 -6.80
N ARG A 332 -4.55 -1.75 -7.88
CA ARG A 332 -5.96 -1.53 -8.27
C ARG A 332 -6.60 -2.83 -8.75
N ASN A 333 -5.86 -3.61 -9.53
CA ASN A 333 -6.27 -4.88 -10.12
C ASN A 333 -5.04 -5.69 -10.54
N LEU A 334 -5.22 -6.97 -10.88
CA LEU A 334 -4.13 -7.89 -11.18
C LEU A 334 -4.45 -8.85 -12.33
N VAL A 335 -3.58 -8.89 -13.34
CA VAL A 335 -3.60 -9.95 -14.35
C VAL A 335 -2.59 -11.02 -13.96
N ARG A 336 -3.09 -12.21 -13.63
CA ARG A 336 -2.29 -13.34 -13.12
C ARG A 336 -2.49 -14.62 -13.93
N ARG A 337 -1.50 -15.51 -13.85
CA ARG A 337 -1.59 -16.89 -14.36
C ARG A 337 -1.02 -17.88 -13.38
N TRP A 338 -1.42 -19.13 -13.52
CA TRP A 338 -0.75 -20.24 -12.86
C TRP A 338 0.59 -20.57 -13.50
N ASN A 339 1.67 -20.61 -12.71
CA ASN A 339 2.98 -21.06 -13.15
C ASN A 339 3.19 -22.51 -12.72
N ARG A 340 2.96 -23.47 -13.64
CA ARG A 340 3.12 -24.90 -13.36
C ARG A 340 4.51 -25.32 -12.87
N LYS A 341 5.58 -24.71 -13.38
CA LYS A 341 6.96 -25.06 -12.97
C LYS A 341 7.22 -24.71 -11.52
N ARG A 342 6.61 -23.62 -11.04
CA ARG A 342 6.78 -23.11 -9.68
C ARG A 342 5.61 -23.47 -8.76
N ARG A 343 4.55 -24.05 -9.32
CA ARG A 343 3.28 -24.37 -8.64
C ARG A 343 2.76 -23.19 -7.81
N ALA A 344 2.80 -22.00 -8.41
CA ALA A 344 2.45 -20.75 -7.76
C ALA A 344 1.76 -19.80 -8.73
N LEU A 345 0.94 -18.89 -8.19
CA LEU A 345 0.39 -17.78 -8.95
C LEU A 345 1.50 -16.81 -9.32
N GLN A 346 1.49 -16.39 -10.58
CA GLN A 346 2.42 -15.41 -11.13
C GLN A 346 1.66 -14.20 -11.66
N ALA A 347 1.98 -13.03 -11.12
CA ALA A 347 1.54 -11.75 -11.66
C ALA A 347 2.19 -11.51 -13.03
N ILE A 348 1.38 -11.16 -14.03
CA ILE A 348 1.82 -10.83 -15.40
C ILE A 348 1.81 -9.31 -15.59
N ALA A 349 0.78 -8.63 -15.08
CA ALA A 349 0.63 -7.19 -15.11
C ALA A 349 -0.24 -6.73 -13.93
N ALA A 350 -0.04 -5.49 -13.47
CA ALA A 350 -0.83 -4.87 -12.41
C ALA A 350 -1.25 -3.46 -12.80
N ASN A 351 -2.29 -2.92 -12.14
CA ASN A 351 -2.78 -1.55 -12.37
C ASN A 351 -3.12 -1.28 -13.84
N VAL A 352 -3.77 -2.26 -14.46
CA VAL A 352 -4.14 -2.27 -15.87
C VAL A 352 -5.50 -1.59 -16.04
N ASP A 353 -5.65 -0.78 -17.08
CA ASP A 353 -6.91 -0.13 -17.43
C ASP A 353 -7.72 -0.97 -18.41
N THR A 354 -7.07 -1.65 -19.35
CA THR A 354 -7.76 -2.50 -20.32
C THR A 354 -6.97 -3.77 -20.70
N ILE A 355 -7.69 -4.82 -21.11
CA ILE A 355 -7.11 -6.05 -21.66
C ILE A 355 -7.46 -6.16 -23.15
N LEU A 356 -6.45 -6.44 -23.98
CA LEU A 356 -6.65 -6.92 -25.35
C LEU A 356 -6.40 -8.43 -25.40
N VAL A 357 -7.47 -9.19 -25.62
CA VAL A 357 -7.42 -10.63 -25.83
C VAL A 357 -7.11 -10.90 -27.30
N VAL A 358 -5.82 -11.08 -27.61
CA VAL A 358 -5.34 -11.27 -28.98
C VAL A 358 -5.39 -12.74 -29.35
N SER A 359 -6.14 -13.06 -30.41
CA SER A 359 -6.25 -14.40 -30.99
C SER A 359 -6.10 -14.35 -32.51
N SER A 360 -5.90 -15.52 -33.11
CA SER A 360 -5.97 -15.74 -34.56
C SER A 360 -7.01 -16.81 -34.86
N ALA A 361 -7.57 -16.82 -36.07
CA ALA A 361 -8.55 -17.81 -36.48
C ALA A 361 -7.90 -19.19 -36.73
N THR A 362 -6.78 -19.20 -37.45
CA THR A 362 -6.18 -20.41 -38.05
C THR A 362 -4.85 -20.81 -37.41
N ASP A 363 -3.83 -19.95 -37.47
CA ASP A 363 -2.48 -20.26 -36.96
C ASP A 363 -1.95 -19.19 -35.96
N PRO A 364 -1.85 -19.52 -34.65
CA PRO A 364 -2.38 -20.73 -34.01
C PRO A 364 -3.92 -20.79 -34.04
N PRO A 365 -4.53 -21.98 -33.87
CA PRO A 365 -5.98 -22.12 -33.94
C PRO A 365 -6.67 -21.39 -32.80
N TYR A 366 -7.81 -20.78 -33.13
CA TYR A 366 -8.70 -20.13 -32.17
C TYR A 366 -9.11 -21.11 -31.07
N ARG A 367 -9.12 -20.66 -29.82
CA ARG A 367 -9.52 -21.46 -28.65
C ARG A 367 -10.54 -20.69 -27.82
N PRO A 368 -11.84 -20.98 -27.97
CA PRO A 368 -12.91 -20.32 -27.22
C PRO A 368 -12.63 -20.29 -25.72
N GLY A 369 -12.36 -21.46 -25.13
CA GLY A 369 -12.09 -21.58 -23.70
C GLY A 369 -10.83 -20.84 -23.20
N PHE A 370 -9.89 -20.45 -24.06
CA PHE A 370 -8.80 -19.55 -23.64
C PHE A 370 -9.30 -18.10 -23.56
N VAL A 371 -10.03 -17.66 -24.58
CA VAL A 371 -10.61 -16.31 -24.63
C VAL A 371 -11.56 -16.11 -23.45
N ASP A 372 -12.46 -17.07 -23.23
CA ASP A 372 -13.44 -17.01 -22.14
C ASP A 372 -12.77 -16.92 -20.77
N ARG A 373 -11.70 -17.68 -20.53
CA ARG A 373 -10.91 -17.63 -19.29
C ARG A 373 -10.35 -16.24 -19.02
N VAL A 374 -9.81 -15.59 -20.05
CA VAL A 374 -9.26 -14.24 -19.91
C VAL A 374 -10.37 -13.24 -19.65
N LEU A 375 -11.51 -13.35 -20.34
CA LEU A 375 -12.66 -12.47 -20.13
C LEU A 375 -13.27 -12.64 -18.73
N VAL A 376 -13.44 -13.88 -18.25
CA VAL A 376 -13.92 -14.16 -16.89
C VAL A 376 -13.00 -13.56 -15.85
N MET A 377 -11.67 -13.70 -16.00
CA MET A 377 -10.72 -13.04 -15.11
C MET A 377 -10.84 -11.52 -15.16
N ALA A 378 -11.00 -10.95 -16.36
CA ALA A 378 -11.16 -9.52 -16.55
C ALA A 378 -12.40 -8.99 -15.82
N GLU A 379 -13.54 -9.68 -15.91
CA GLU A 379 -14.77 -9.32 -15.17
C GLU A 379 -14.56 -9.39 -13.66
N LEU A 380 -13.91 -10.45 -13.16
CA LEU A 380 -13.67 -10.62 -11.72
C LEU A 380 -12.70 -9.59 -11.14
N GLU A 381 -11.75 -9.13 -11.93
CA GLU A 381 -10.78 -8.08 -11.56
C GLU A 381 -11.30 -6.66 -11.90
N GLY A 382 -12.50 -6.54 -12.47
CA GLY A 382 -13.11 -5.27 -12.87
C GLY A 382 -12.33 -4.54 -13.97
N ILE A 383 -11.70 -5.27 -14.89
CA ILE A 383 -10.89 -4.72 -15.99
C ILE A 383 -11.67 -4.84 -17.31
N PRO A 384 -11.97 -3.71 -18.00
CA PRO A 384 -12.52 -3.73 -19.35
C PRO A 384 -11.67 -4.54 -20.33
N ALA A 385 -12.30 -5.43 -21.10
CA ALA A 385 -11.63 -6.29 -22.07
C ALA A 385 -12.22 -6.17 -23.47
N ALA A 386 -11.35 -6.17 -24.48
CA ALA A 386 -11.71 -6.25 -25.89
C ALA A 386 -10.99 -7.43 -26.58
N ILE A 387 -11.61 -7.95 -27.63
CA ILE A 387 -11.11 -9.08 -28.40
C ILE A 387 -10.44 -8.53 -29.66
N VAL A 388 -9.24 -9.00 -29.96
CA VAL A 388 -8.54 -8.67 -31.20
C VAL A 388 -8.32 -9.96 -31.99
N LEU A 389 -9.07 -10.13 -33.08
CA LEU A 389 -8.82 -11.18 -34.05
C LEU A 389 -7.77 -10.70 -35.05
N ASN A 390 -6.52 -11.04 -34.76
CA ASN A 390 -5.40 -10.75 -35.64
C ASN A 390 -5.24 -11.82 -36.73
N LYS A 391 -4.49 -11.47 -37.78
CA LYS A 391 -4.36 -12.27 -39.01
C LYS A 391 -5.73 -12.48 -39.68
N ALA A 392 -6.52 -11.41 -39.75
CA ALA A 392 -7.86 -11.42 -40.32
C ALA A 392 -7.85 -11.58 -41.86
N ASP A 393 -6.68 -11.62 -42.48
CA ASP A 393 -6.45 -12.00 -43.88
C ASP A 393 -6.77 -13.48 -44.16
N TYR A 394 -6.76 -14.35 -43.13
CA TYR A 394 -7.16 -15.74 -43.27
C TYR A 394 -8.68 -15.93 -43.14
N SER A 395 -9.22 -16.94 -43.83
CA SER A 395 -10.61 -17.36 -43.68
C SER A 395 -10.91 -17.73 -42.22
N VAL A 396 -12.00 -17.19 -41.67
CA VAL A 396 -12.46 -17.48 -40.31
C VAL A 396 -13.47 -18.64 -40.35
N PRO A 397 -13.23 -19.75 -39.64
CA PRO A 397 -14.19 -20.85 -39.58
C PRO A 397 -15.55 -20.41 -38.99
N PRO A 398 -16.69 -20.93 -39.48
CA PRO A 398 -18.02 -20.53 -39.01
C PRO A 398 -18.24 -20.67 -37.50
N GLU A 399 -17.64 -21.68 -36.87
CA GLU A 399 -17.69 -21.90 -35.43
C GLU A 399 -16.94 -20.84 -34.63
N VAL A 400 -15.84 -20.31 -35.18
CA VAL A 400 -15.08 -19.21 -34.58
C VAL A 400 -15.86 -17.91 -34.70
N GLU A 401 -16.41 -17.65 -35.88
CA GLU A 401 -17.23 -16.48 -36.15
C GLU A 401 -18.45 -16.43 -35.23
N ARG A 402 -19.16 -17.55 -35.08
CA ARG A 402 -20.29 -17.67 -34.14
C ARG A 402 -19.89 -17.31 -32.71
N HIS A 403 -18.76 -17.84 -32.23
CA HIS A 403 -18.30 -17.55 -30.87
C HIS A 403 -17.96 -16.06 -30.69
N LEU A 404 -17.33 -15.43 -31.69
CA LEU A 404 -17.01 -14.01 -31.67
C LEU A 404 -18.28 -13.14 -31.67
N THR A 405 -19.30 -13.49 -32.47
CA THR A 405 -20.59 -12.80 -32.48
C THR A 405 -21.28 -12.87 -31.12
N ILE A 406 -21.28 -14.04 -30.46
CA ILE A 406 -21.82 -14.17 -29.10
C ILE A 406 -21.13 -13.19 -28.15
N LEU A 407 -19.79 -13.12 -28.18
CA LEU A 407 -19.04 -12.21 -27.30
C LEU A 407 -19.31 -10.73 -27.62
N GLU A 408 -19.47 -10.38 -28.89
CA GLU A 408 -19.82 -9.03 -29.33
C GLU A 408 -21.23 -8.62 -28.86
N GLU A 409 -22.21 -9.51 -28.98
CA GLU A 409 -23.59 -9.31 -28.47
C GLU A 409 -23.63 -9.15 -26.94
N LEU A 410 -22.70 -9.80 -26.23
CA LEU A 410 -22.49 -9.61 -24.79
C LEU A 410 -21.79 -8.27 -24.46
N GLY A 411 -21.42 -7.48 -25.47
CA GLY A 411 -20.82 -6.17 -25.32
C GLY A 411 -19.31 -6.19 -25.12
N TYR A 412 -18.60 -7.25 -25.54
CA TYR A 412 -17.14 -7.20 -25.66
C TYR A 412 -16.76 -6.62 -27.02
N PRO A 413 -16.03 -5.49 -27.09
CA PRO A 413 -15.60 -4.94 -28.38
C PRO A 413 -14.75 -5.94 -29.17
N LEU A 414 -15.02 -6.07 -30.46
CA LEU A 414 -14.30 -6.95 -31.37
C LEU A 414 -13.58 -6.13 -32.45
N TYR A 415 -12.27 -6.31 -32.54
CA TYR A 415 -11.44 -5.66 -33.56
C TYR A 415 -10.75 -6.72 -34.43
N ARG A 416 -10.78 -6.52 -35.75
CA ARG A 416 -10.07 -7.36 -36.72
C ARG A 416 -8.83 -6.64 -37.22
N THR A 417 -7.68 -7.29 -37.18
CA THR A 417 -6.39 -6.66 -37.53
C THR A 417 -5.53 -7.57 -38.41
N ILE A 418 -4.65 -6.95 -39.19
CA ILE A 418 -3.55 -7.62 -39.89
C ILE A 418 -2.25 -6.95 -39.43
N ALA A 419 -1.70 -7.46 -38.34
CA ALA A 419 -0.44 -7.00 -37.76
C ALA A 419 0.66 -8.05 -37.99
N GLY A 420 1.32 -7.97 -39.14
CA GLY A 420 2.43 -8.84 -39.58
C GLY A 420 2.16 -9.55 -40.92
N GLY A 421 3.19 -9.69 -41.76
CA GLY A 421 3.13 -10.34 -43.08
C GLY A 421 4.37 -10.02 -43.94
N ASP A 422 4.68 -10.85 -44.92
CA ASP A 422 5.81 -10.64 -45.85
C ASP A 422 5.35 -9.76 -47.04
N GLY A 423 5.78 -8.50 -47.10
CA GLY A 423 5.97 -7.80 -48.38
C GLY A 423 4.93 -6.81 -48.93
N GLU A 424 3.96 -6.30 -48.17
CA GLU A 424 3.13 -5.14 -48.58
C GLU A 424 2.90 -4.14 -47.43
N SER A 425 2.48 -2.91 -47.75
CA SER A 425 2.07 -1.92 -46.75
C SER A 425 0.91 -2.48 -45.92
N LEU A 426 1.14 -2.71 -44.62
CA LEU A 426 0.11 -3.23 -43.73
C LEU A 426 -1.08 -2.26 -43.67
N PRO A 427 -2.33 -2.77 -43.64
CA PRO A 427 -3.51 -1.93 -43.51
C PRO A 427 -3.52 -1.24 -42.14
N GLU A 428 -4.05 -0.02 -42.08
CA GLU A 428 -4.10 0.73 -40.82
C GLU A 428 -4.89 -0.03 -39.74
N ILE A 429 -4.37 0.00 -38.50
CA ILE A 429 -5.09 -0.51 -37.33
C ILE A 429 -6.38 0.31 -37.12
N PRO A 430 -7.55 -0.34 -36.87
CA PRO A 430 -8.83 0.33 -36.70
C PRO A 430 -8.77 1.50 -35.71
N LEU A 431 -9.40 2.61 -36.08
CA LEU A 431 -9.39 3.84 -35.28
C LEU A 431 -10.05 3.64 -33.91
N GLU A 432 -11.08 2.80 -33.85
CA GLU A 432 -11.81 2.43 -32.65
C GLU A 432 -10.90 1.70 -31.66
N LEU A 433 -10.03 0.80 -32.15
CA LEU A 433 -9.04 0.14 -31.30
C LEU A 433 -8.03 1.15 -30.74
N ARG A 434 -7.55 2.08 -31.57
CA ARG A 434 -6.64 3.15 -31.11
C ARG A 434 -7.29 4.02 -30.04
N ARG A 435 -8.57 4.39 -30.22
CA ARG A 435 -9.34 5.16 -29.24
C ARG A 435 -9.59 4.38 -27.95
N TYR A 436 -9.85 3.08 -28.07
CA TYR A 436 -10.09 2.21 -26.91
C TYR A 436 -8.87 2.10 -26.00
N THR A 437 -7.65 2.20 -26.56
CA THR A 437 -6.40 2.07 -25.79
C THR A 437 -5.73 3.41 -25.47
N ALA A 438 -6.17 4.52 -26.07
CA ALA A 438 -5.58 5.85 -25.88
C ALA A 438 -5.56 6.26 -24.40
N GLY A 439 -4.42 6.71 -23.89
CA GLY A 439 -4.26 7.16 -22.49
C GLY A 439 -4.34 6.05 -21.44
N THR A 440 -4.40 4.78 -21.85
CA THR A 440 -4.61 3.65 -20.93
C THR A 440 -3.35 2.79 -20.77
N VAL A 441 -3.24 2.08 -19.64
CA VAL A 441 -2.35 0.92 -19.48
C VAL A 441 -3.07 -0.32 -20.01
N THR A 442 -2.71 -0.74 -21.22
CA THR A 442 -3.28 -1.89 -21.91
C THR A 442 -2.36 -3.11 -21.82
N VAL A 443 -2.86 -4.25 -21.36
CA VAL A 443 -2.12 -5.53 -21.43
C VAL A 443 -2.63 -6.40 -22.57
N LEU A 444 -1.69 -6.96 -23.36
CA LEU A 444 -2.03 -7.90 -24.43
C LEU A 444 -1.90 -9.33 -23.91
N VAL A 445 -2.98 -10.09 -23.94
CA VAL A 445 -3.02 -11.50 -23.50
C VAL A 445 -3.40 -12.37 -24.67
N GLY A 446 -2.66 -13.45 -24.90
CA GLY A 446 -2.88 -14.31 -26.06
C GLY A 446 -1.81 -15.39 -26.19
N ARG A 447 -2.14 -16.45 -26.95
CA ARG A 447 -1.23 -17.57 -27.21
C ARG A 447 0.04 -17.10 -27.94
N SER A 448 1.09 -17.91 -27.89
CA SER A 448 2.30 -17.63 -28.69
C SER A 448 1.97 -17.75 -30.18
N GLY A 449 2.42 -16.80 -30.99
CA GLY A 449 2.23 -16.81 -32.46
C GLY A 449 1.01 -16.04 -32.99
N VAL A 450 0.11 -15.57 -32.12
CA VAL A 450 -1.09 -14.77 -32.51
C VAL A 450 -0.76 -13.34 -32.99
N GLY A 451 0.46 -12.86 -32.77
CA GLY A 451 0.92 -11.55 -33.24
C GLY A 451 0.78 -10.39 -32.25
N LYS A 452 0.85 -10.63 -30.93
CA LYS A 452 0.83 -9.56 -29.89
C LYS A 452 1.93 -8.51 -30.10
N SER A 453 3.20 -8.94 -30.16
CA SER A 453 4.33 -8.03 -30.36
C SER A 453 4.26 -7.32 -31.72
N SER A 454 3.76 -8.00 -32.76
CA SER A 454 3.52 -7.39 -34.08
C SER A 454 2.44 -6.32 -34.03
N LEU A 455 1.36 -6.54 -33.27
CA LEU A 455 0.31 -5.54 -33.04
C LEU A 455 0.84 -4.32 -32.29
N ILE A 456 1.66 -4.53 -31.25
CA ILE A 456 2.30 -3.43 -30.52
C ILE A 456 3.24 -2.65 -31.45
N ASN A 457 4.09 -3.31 -32.25
CA ASN A 457 4.95 -2.62 -33.21
C ASN A 457 4.14 -1.84 -34.26
N HIS A 458 2.94 -2.29 -34.61
CA HIS A 458 2.09 -1.55 -35.55
C HIS A 458 1.43 -0.33 -34.88
N LEU A 459 1.01 -0.46 -33.62
CA LEU A 459 0.47 0.64 -32.82
C LEU A 459 1.56 1.66 -32.43
N VAL A 460 2.77 1.17 -32.17
CA VAL A 460 3.93 1.90 -31.66
C VAL A 460 5.17 1.48 -32.46
N PRO A 461 5.39 2.03 -33.67
CA PRO A 461 6.50 1.66 -34.56
C PRO A 461 7.89 1.73 -33.91
N GLU A 462 8.11 2.68 -33.01
CA GLU A 462 9.35 2.90 -32.28
C GLU A 462 9.64 1.84 -31.19
N ALA A 463 8.70 0.94 -30.91
CA ALA A 463 8.87 -0.09 -29.89
C ALA A 463 9.92 -1.16 -30.27
N ASP A 464 10.10 -1.38 -31.57
CA ASP A 464 11.02 -2.35 -32.20
C ASP A 464 11.10 -3.70 -31.45
N LEU A 465 9.94 -4.26 -31.09
CA LEU A 465 9.88 -5.55 -30.41
C LEU A 465 10.30 -6.65 -31.39
N THR A 466 11.11 -7.60 -30.93
CA THR A 466 11.55 -8.74 -31.75
C THR A 466 10.35 -9.62 -32.16
N THR A 467 10.02 -9.63 -33.46
CA THR A 467 8.97 -10.49 -34.02
C THR A 467 9.58 -11.72 -34.70
N GLY A 468 8.92 -12.88 -34.59
CA GLY A 468 9.55 -14.21 -34.76
C GLY A 468 9.87 -14.69 -36.18
N ALA A 469 9.91 -13.84 -37.20
CA ALA A 469 10.29 -14.25 -38.55
C ALA A 469 11.80 -14.05 -38.77
N THR A 470 12.63 -14.93 -38.19
CA THR A 470 14.03 -15.33 -38.57
C THR A 470 14.86 -15.82 -37.38
N SER A 471 14.39 -16.84 -36.65
CA SER A 471 15.28 -17.66 -35.81
C SER A 471 15.88 -18.80 -36.64
N ARG A 472 16.83 -18.50 -37.53
CA ARG A 472 17.64 -19.52 -38.24
C ARG A 472 19.10 -19.60 -37.81
N LYS A 473 19.57 -18.74 -36.89
CA LYS A 473 21.02 -18.66 -36.57
C LYS A 473 21.46 -19.22 -35.20
N TYR A 474 20.55 -19.64 -34.33
CA TYR A 474 20.93 -20.35 -33.10
C TYR A 474 19.99 -21.51 -32.80
N SER A 475 20.40 -22.71 -33.21
CA SER A 475 19.82 -23.98 -32.80
C SER A 475 19.99 -24.21 -31.30
N ARG A 476 19.04 -23.69 -30.50
CA ARG A 476 18.55 -24.25 -29.22
C ARG A 476 17.58 -23.24 -28.56
N GLY A 477 16.28 -23.54 -28.61
CA GLY A 477 15.24 -22.90 -27.78
C GLY A 477 14.27 -21.98 -28.53
N ARG A 478 13.12 -22.53 -28.92
CA ARG A 478 11.89 -21.78 -29.26
C ARG A 478 11.48 -20.93 -28.04
N HIS A 479 11.22 -19.63 -28.26
CA HIS A 479 10.36 -18.67 -27.50
C HIS A 479 11.02 -17.27 -27.50
N THR A 480 10.49 -16.31 -28.27
CA THR A 480 11.15 -14.99 -28.51
C THR A 480 10.85 -13.90 -27.47
N THR A 481 9.78 -13.99 -26.69
CA THR A 481 9.48 -12.99 -25.63
C THR A 481 9.43 -13.66 -24.27
N THR A 482 10.53 -13.63 -23.52
CA THR A 482 10.68 -14.34 -22.23
C THR A 482 10.18 -13.55 -21.03
N LEU A 483 9.96 -12.23 -21.17
CA LEU A 483 9.59 -11.30 -20.11
C LEU A 483 8.50 -10.34 -20.59
N ALA A 484 7.62 -9.91 -19.68
CA ALA A 484 6.62 -8.89 -20.00
C ALA A 484 7.28 -7.51 -19.98
N ARG A 485 7.01 -6.68 -21.00
CA ARG A 485 7.65 -5.36 -21.18
C ARG A 485 6.61 -4.29 -21.45
N GLN A 486 6.72 -3.17 -20.74
CA GLN A 486 5.98 -1.94 -21.05
C GLN A 486 6.62 -1.18 -22.21
N VAL A 487 5.76 -0.72 -23.12
CA VAL A 487 6.06 0.16 -24.23
C VAL A 487 5.15 1.39 -24.10
N VAL A 488 5.71 2.59 -24.25
CA VAL A 488 4.95 3.84 -24.23
C VAL A 488 4.77 4.31 -25.65
N ALA A 489 3.54 4.64 -26.05
CA ALA A 489 3.26 5.24 -27.34
C ALA A 489 3.73 6.69 -27.36
N SER A 490 4.55 7.07 -28.36
CA SER A 490 4.89 8.47 -28.60
C SER A 490 3.90 9.18 -29.54
N ASP A 491 3.07 8.42 -30.26
CA ASP A 491 2.01 8.98 -31.11
C ASP A 491 1.01 9.79 -30.26
N PRO A 492 0.87 11.11 -30.50
CA PRO A 492 -0.09 11.94 -29.77
C PRO A 492 -1.54 11.45 -29.87
N LYS A 493 -1.90 10.72 -30.93
CA LYS A 493 -3.25 10.15 -31.10
C LYS A 493 -3.54 9.01 -30.14
N LEU A 494 -2.51 8.41 -29.55
CA LEU A 494 -2.62 7.37 -28.52
C LEU A 494 -2.51 7.95 -27.10
N ASP A 495 -2.38 9.27 -26.95
CA ASP A 495 -2.41 9.98 -25.67
C ASP A 495 -1.50 9.36 -24.58
N GLY A 496 -0.29 8.95 -24.97
CA GLY A 496 0.66 8.33 -24.05
C GLY A 496 0.28 6.92 -23.57
N ALA A 497 -0.56 6.21 -24.32
CA ALA A 497 -0.94 4.81 -24.04
C ALA A 497 0.28 3.93 -23.74
N ILE A 498 0.11 3.01 -22.80
CA ILE A 498 1.14 2.07 -22.36
C ILE A 498 0.70 0.67 -22.71
N TYR A 499 1.50 -0.05 -23.49
CA TYR A 499 1.24 -1.44 -23.85
C TYR A 499 2.17 -2.39 -23.10
N ILE A 500 1.60 -3.37 -22.41
CA ILE A 500 2.34 -4.46 -21.77
C ILE A 500 2.30 -5.67 -22.71
N ASP A 501 3.42 -5.94 -23.40
CA ASP A 501 3.58 -7.20 -24.13
C ASP A 501 3.79 -8.33 -23.12
N THR A 502 3.03 -9.41 -23.25
CA THR A 502 3.17 -10.58 -22.37
C THR A 502 3.74 -11.77 -23.14
N PRO A 503 4.62 -12.57 -22.52
CA PRO A 503 4.99 -13.86 -23.09
C PRO A 503 3.76 -14.68 -23.42
N GLY A 504 3.75 -15.33 -24.58
CA GLY A 504 2.61 -16.14 -25.01
C GLY A 504 2.19 -17.13 -23.93
N VAL A 505 0.95 -16.99 -23.45
CA VAL A 505 0.40 -17.85 -22.41
C VAL A 505 -0.23 -19.06 -23.08
N ARG A 506 0.20 -20.27 -22.74
CA ARG A 506 -0.35 -21.51 -23.32
C ARG A 506 -1.72 -21.86 -22.71
N GLU A 507 -1.84 -21.65 -21.40
CA GLU A 507 -2.99 -21.96 -20.57
C GLU A 507 -3.16 -20.84 -19.54
N PHE A 508 -4.38 -20.33 -19.38
CA PHE A 508 -4.71 -19.23 -18.48
C PHE A 508 -5.66 -19.76 -17.41
N ASP A 509 -5.12 -20.33 -16.33
CA ASP A 509 -5.93 -20.97 -15.29
C ASP A 509 -6.43 -19.95 -14.27
N LEU A 510 -7.71 -20.06 -13.89
CA LEU A 510 -8.40 -19.24 -12.91
C LEU A 510 -8.18 -19.76 -11.47
N VAL A 511 -6.94 -20.17 -11.17
CA VAL A 511 -6.60 -20.74 -9.86
C VAL A 511 -6.83 -19.70 -8.76
N GLY A 512 -7.50 -20.12 -7.70
CA GLY A 512 -7.84 -19.27 -6.56
C GLY A 512 -9.27 -18.73 -6.58
N TYR A 513 -10.03 -18.95 -7.67
CA TYR A 513 -11.46 -18.65 -7.74
C TYR A 513 -12.30 -19.90 -7.49
N SER A 514 -13.38 -19.75 -6.72
CA SER A 514 -14.43 -20.75 -6.54
C SER A 514 -15.30 -20.89 -7.79
N CYS A 515 -16.08 -21.98 -7.87
CA CYS A 515 -17.04 -22.18 -8.96
C CYS A 515 -18.10 -21.06 -9.03
N THR A 516 -18.50 -20.53 -7.88
CA THR A 516 -19.46 -19.42 -7.76
C THR A 516 -18.87 -18.10 -8.24
N GLU A 517 -17.60 -17.81 -7.90
CA GLU A 517 -16.91 -16.62 -8.40
C GLU A 517 -16.70 -16.73 -9.92
N MET A 518 -16.21 -17.87 -10.42
CA MET A 518 -16.05 -18.06 -11.86
C MET A 518 -17.37 -17.89 -12.63
N ALA A 519 -18.50 -18.36 -12.10
CA ALA A 519 -19.81 -18.15 -12.71
C ALA A 519 -20.17 -16.66 -12.79
N ALA A 520 -19.89 -15.89 -11.74
CA ALA A 520 -20.13 -14.45 -11.72
C ALA A 520 -19.29 -13.68 -12.75
N GLY A 521 -18.14 -14.22 -13.16
CA GLY A 521 -17.33 -13.64 -14.24
C GLY A 521 -17.85 -13.91 -15.66
N PHE A 522 -18.89 -14.74 -15.84
CA PHE A 522 -19.65 -14.78 -17.09
C PHE A 522 -20.70 -13.67 -17.03
N ARG A 523 -20.52 -12.63 -17.84
CA ARG A 523 -21.35 -11.42 -17.84
C ARG A 523 -22.86 -11.72 -17.97
N GLU A 524 -23.21 -12.73 -18.77
CA GLU A 524 -24.57 -13.19 -18.99
C GLU A 524 -25.14 -14.05 -17.83
N PHE A 525 -24.29 -14.63 -16.98
CA PHE A 525 -24.74 -15.41 -15.82
C PHE A 525 -25.03 -14.50 -14.63
N LEU A 526 -24.24 -13.44 -14.45
CA LEU A 526 -24.32 -12.53 -13.32
C LEU A 526 -25.77 -12.06 -13.01
N PRO A 527 -26.59 -11.61 -13.98
CA PRO A 527 -27.98 -11.23 -13.70
C PRO A 527 -28.90 -12.42 -13.36
N LEU A 528 -28.54 -13.65 -13.74
CA LEU A 528 -29.32 -14.87 -13.49
C LEU A 528 -29.01 -15.51 -12.13
N ILE A 529 -27.79 -15.35 -11.62
CA ILE A 529 -27.32 -15.96 -10.37
C ILE A 529 -28.28 -15.70 -9.19
N PRO A 530 -28.76 -14.46 -8.94
CA PRO A 530 -29.70 -14.18 -7.84
C PRO A 530 -31.04 -14.91 -7.93
N HIS A 531 -31.41 -15.42 -9.11
CA HIS A 531 -32.65 -16.15 -9.34
C HIS A 531 -32.49 -17.67 -9.16
N CYS A 532 -31.30 -18.16 -8.79
CA CYS A 532 -31.11 -19.55 -8.44
C CYS A 532 -31.83 -19.89 -7.13
N ARG A 533 -32.52 -21.02 -7.10
CA ARG A 533 -33.25 -21.49 -5.91
C ARG A 533 -32.35 -21.73 -4.70
N MET A 534 -31.12 -22.20 -4.93
CA MET A 534 -30.16 -22.57 -3.89
C MET A 534 -29.07 -21.50 -3.73
N PRO A 535 -28.80 -21.02 -2.51
CA PRO A 535 -27.59 -20.25 -2.21
C PRO A 535 -26.33 -21.06 -2.52
N GLY A 536 -25.33 -20.45 -3.15
CA GLY A 536 -24.08 -21.12 -3.50
C GLY A 536 -24.17 -22.12 -4.65
N CYS A 537 -25.19 -22.01 -5.51
CA CYS A 537 -25.34 -22.82 -6.71
C CYS A 537 -24.06 -22.84 -7.56
N THR A 538 -23.54 -24.02 -7.88
CA THR A 538 -22.40 -24.22 -8.80
C THR A 538 -22.84 -24.31 -10.26
N HIS A 539 -24.14 -24.20 -10.52
CA HIS A 539 -24.72 -24.20 -11.86
C HIS A 539 -24.40 -25.44 -12.72
N LEU A 540 -24.01 -26.56 -12.11
CA LEU A 540 -23.61 -27.78 -12.81
C LEU A 540 -24.72 -28.83 -12.82
N HIS A 541 -25.27 -29.13 -11.64
CA HIS A 541 -26.15 -30.27 -11.42
C HIS A 541 -27.41 -29.91 -10.61
N GLU A 542 -27.42 -28.73 -10.00
CA GLU A 542 -28.47 -28.25 -9.11
C GLU A 542 -29.84 -28.16 -9.81
N PRO A 543 -30.92 -28.58 -9.13
CA PRO A 543 -32.28 -28.41 -9.64
C PRO A 543 -32.67 -26.92 -9.65
N ASP A 544 -33.55 -26.54 -10.58
CA ASP A 544 -34.07 -25.16 -10.71
C ASP A 544 -32.98 -24.07 -10.80
N CYS A 545 -31.87 -24.39 -11.45
CA CYS A 545 -30.77 -23.44 -11.68
C CYS A 545 -31.14 -22.43 -12.77
N ALA A 546 -31.20 -21.14 -12.41
CA ALA A 546 -31.54 -20.06 -13.33
C ALA A 546 -30.58 -19.95 -14.53
N VAL A 547 -29.27 -20.19 -14.32
CA VAL A 547 -28.28 -20.22 -15.42
C VAL A 547 -28.57 -21.35 -16.41
N ARG A 548 -28.85 -22.56 -15.92
CA ARG A 548 -29.19 -23.72 -16.77
C ARG A 548 -30.52 -23.51 -17.50
N ASN A 549 -31.50 -22.89 -16.84
CA ASN A 549 -32.76 -22.47 -17.48
C ASN A 549 -32.53 -21.37 -18.53
N GLY A 550 -31.54 -20.49 -18.30
CA GLY A 550 -31.07 -19.51 -19.27
C GLY A 550 -30.56 -20.15 -20.56
N VAL A 551 -29.86 -21.28 -20.45
CA VAL A 551 -29.43 -22.07 -21.62
C VAL A 551 -30.64 -22.60 -22.39
N ALA A 552 -31.63 -23.15 -21.69
CA ALA A 552 -32.84 -23.70 -22.31
C ALA A 552 -33.73 -22.62 -22.97
N SER A 553 -33.75 -21.41 -22.41
CA SER A 553 -34.53 -20.27 -22.91
C SER A 553 -33.79 -19.40 -23.94
N GLY A 554 -32.50 -19.65 -24.16
CA GLY A 554 -31.66 -18.91 -25.11
C GLY A 554 -31.04 -17.62 -24.56
N SER A 555 -31.25 -17.29 -23.27
CA SER A 555 -30.57 -16.14 -22.65
C SER A 555 -29.10 -16.41 -22.32
N VAL A 556 -28.67 -17.68 -22.38
CA VAL A 556 -27.28 -18.10 -22.27
C VAL A 556 -26.92 -18.95 -23.48
N ALA A 557 -25.87 -18.57 -24.21
CA ALA A 557 -25.39 -19.37 -25.33
C ALA A 557 -24.83 -20.74 -24.86
N PRO A 558 -25.20 -21.86 -25.51
CA PRO A 558 -24.70 -23.19 -25.15
C PRO A 558 -23.18 -23.31 -25.14
N GLU A 559 -22.49 -22.62 -26.08
CA GLU A 559 -21.04 -22.57 -26.19
C GLU A 559 -20.39 -21.96 -24.94
N ARG A 560 -21.00 -20.89 -24.41
CA ARG A 560 -20.53 -20.19 -23.20
C ARG A 560 -20.75 -21.04 -21.95
N TYR A 561 -21.91 -21.69 -21.84
CA TYR A 561 -22.18 -22.64 -20.76
C TYR A 561 -21.26 -23.87 -20.82
N LEU A 562 -20.94 -24.37 -22.00
CA LEU A 562 -19.95 -25.44 -22.16
C LEU A 562 -18.56 -25.01 -21.67
N SER A 563 -18.15 -23.78 -21.98
CA SER A 563 -16.89 -23.21 -21.50
C SER A 563 -16.84 -23.14 -19.97
N TYR A 564 -17.92 -22.64 -19.34
CA TYR A 564 -18.09 -22.64 -17.90
C TYR A 564 -18.00 -24.04 -17.29
N ARG A 565 -18.71 -25.01 -17.87
CA ARG A 565 -18.69 -26.39 -17.36
C ARG A 565 -17.30 -27.00 -17.39
N ILE A 566 -16.57 -26.84 -18.49
CA ILE A 566 -15.19 -27.33 -18.61
C ILE A 566 -14.29 -26.68 -17.55
N LEU A 567 -14.51 -25.38 -17.27
CA LEU A 567 -13.80 -24.64 -16.23
C LEU A 567 -14.08 -25.19 -14.83
N ALA A 568 -15.35 -25.29 -14.47
CA ALA A 568 -15.78 -25.73 -13.15
C ALA A 568 -15.39 -27.21 -12.90
N GLU A 569 -15.58 -28.09 -13.89
CA GLU A 569 -15.17 -29.50 -13.79
C GLU A 569 -13.64 -29.65 -13.67
N SER A 570 -12.85 -28.80 -14.33
CA SER A 570 -11.39 -28.79 -14.19
C SER A 570 -10.97 -28.41 -12.77
N LEU A 571 -11.64 -27.43 -12.16
CA LEU A 571 -11.38 -27.00 -10.79
C LEU A 571 -11.71 -28.12 -9.80
N LEU A 572 -12.88 -28.75 -9.93
CA LEU A 572 -13.31 -29.83 -9.03
C LEU A 572 -12.37 -31.04 -9.05
N LYS A 573 -11.74 -31.33 -10.19
CA LYS A 573 -10.75 -32.41 -10.34
C LYS A 573 -9.38 -32.10 -9.75
N GLU A 574 -9.01 -30.83 -9.58
CA GLU A 574 -7.73 -30.44 -8.97
C GLU A 574 -7.75 -30.54 -7.43
N PHE A 575 -8.94 -30.61 -6.82
CA PHE A 575 -9.13 -30.72 -5.37
C PHE A 575 -9.64 -32.10 -4.90
N SER A 576 -9.86 -33.04 -5.83
CA SER A 576 -10.15 -34.46 -5.57
C SER A 576 -8.88 -35.29 -5.70
#